data_AF-A0A345H3W6-F1
#
_entry.id   AF-A0A345H3W6-F1
#
_cell.length_a   1.000
_cell.length_b   1.000
_cell.length_c   1.000
_cell.angle_alpha   90.00
_cell.angle_beta   90.00
_cell.angle_gamma   90.00
#
_symmetry.space_group_name_H-M   'P 1'
#
loop_
_entity.id
_entity.type
_entity.pdbx_description
1 polymer ?
#
loop_
_entity_poly.entity_id
_entity_poly.type
_entity_poly.pdbx_seq_one_letter_code
_entity_poly.pdbx_strand_id
1 'polypeptide(L)'
;MSKIIKNQREILAKLGIERLNEMQEEAKLSISSHPNTILLSPTGTGKTLAFLMPIIAELDINSDAVQVVILAPSRELAIQIAQVTRDMGTGFKVNEVYGGRNFSKDKVDLKHNPAILVGTPGRIADHLRRETFDTRAIKTLVLDEFDKSLEVGFEEEMKEIVSLLPHIEKRVLTSATKDMEIPQFVGMNNPLTINYLEEKIAKLTVKRILSPTKDKLDTLLNTISLMANQPGIIFCNFKNTIQYVSDFLNNNGIPHGCFYGGMEQKDRERALIKFRNGTHQLIIATDLAARGIDVPEIKFIVHYQLPLKAQEFTHRNGRTARMHAEGTAFVLQWEEETVPDFISEVEVIEEIPTTKRPKASGWKTLFISGGRKDKISKGDIAGLFMKQGKLTKDELGMIELKSDCAFVAVKASKVKEVIQNTNNTRLKKKKVRVSRI
;
A
#
# COMPACT_ATOMS: atom_id res chain seq x y z
N MET A 1 0.88 -12.05 -32.78
CA MET A 1 0.27 -12.85 -31.70
C MET A 1 -0.94 -12.08 -31.21
N SER A 2 -2.15 -12.61 -31.36
CA SER A 2 -3.35 -11.98 -30.80
C SER A 2 -3.15 -11.76 -29.30
N LYS A 3 -3.35 -10.54 -28.82
CA LYS A 3 -3.42 -10.27 -27.38
C LYS A 3 -4.67 -11.01 -26.88
N ILE A 4 -4.51 -12.18 -26.27
CA ILE A 4 -5.64 -12.88 -25.65
C ILE A 4 -5.94 -12.13 -24.35
N ILE A 5 -7.08 -11.42 -24.30
CA ILE A 5 -7.57 -10.81 -23.07
C ILE A 5 -8.16 -11.92 -22.21
N LYS A 6 -7.76 -11.94 -20.94
CA LYS A 6 -8.31 -12.87 -19.96
C LYS A 6 -9.75 -12.54 -19.63
N ASN A 7 -10.61 -13.55 -19.61
CA ASN A 7 -11.97 -13.38 -19.06
C ASN A 7 -11.93 -13.31 -17.51
N GLN A 8 -13.05 -12.92 -16.90
CA GLN A 8 -13.16 -12.77 -15.44
C GLN A 8 -12.68 -14.03 -14.69
N ARG A 9 -13.09 -15.23 -15.13
CA ARG A 9 -12.72 -16.49 -14.48
C ARG A 9 -11.20 -16.70 -14.48
N GLU A 10 -10.53 -16.39 -15.58
CA GLU A 10 -9.07 -16.51 -15.71
C GLU A 10 -8.32 -15.46 -14.88
N ILE A 11 -8.89 -14.26 -14.71
CA ILE A 11 -8.36 -13.22 -13.83
C ILE A 11 -8.47 -13.67 -12.37
N LEU A 12 -9.66 -14.09 -11.93
CA LEU A 12 -9.90 -14.56 -10.57
C LEU A 12 -9.04 -15.77 -10.22
N ALA A 13 -8.94 -16.76 -11.11
CA ALA A 13 -8.07 -17.92 -10.93
C ALA A 13 -6.59 -17.53 -10.77
N LYS A 14 -6.11 -16.53 -11.53
CA LYS A 14 -4.73 -16.04 -11.41
C LYS A 14 -4.49 -15.29 -10.10
N LEU A 15 -5.49 -14.58 -9.61
CA LEU A 15 -5.43 -13.89 -8.32
C LEU A 15 -5.65 -14.84 -7.12
N GLY A 16 -6.04 -16.09 -7.36
CA GLY A 16 -6.37 -17.04 -6.30
C GLY A 16 -7.68 -16.71 -5.58
N ILE A 17 -8.60 -16.03 -6.27
CA ILE A 17 -9.91 -15.64 -5.74
C ILE A 17 -10.95 -16.61 -6.29
N GLU A 18 -11.69 -17.30 -5.42
CA GLU A 18 -12.71 -18.26 -5.83
C GLU A 18 -13.95 -17.58 -6.43
N ARG A 19 -14.42 -16.52 -5.77
CA ARG A 19 -15.59 -15.72 -6.19
C ARG A 19 -15.46 -14.28 -5.71
N LEU A 20 -16.12 -13.35 -6.41
CA LEU A 20 -16.26 -11.98 -5.94
C LEU A 20 -17.15 -11.94 -4.70
N ASN A 21 -16.93 -10.95 -3.82
CA ASN A 21 -17.83 -10.66 -2.72
C ASN A 21 -19.04 -9.80 -3.19
N GLU A 22 -20.02 -9.61 -2.31
CA GLU A 22 -21.27 -8.90 -2.63
C GLU A 22 -21.02 -7.48 -3.15
N MET A 23 -20.19 -6.71 -2.44
CA MET A 23 -19.73 -5.38 -2.85
C MET A 23 -19.10 -5.38 -4.25
N GLN A 24 -18.26 -6.35 -4.57
CA GLN A 24 -17.59 -6.45 -5.87
C GLN A 24 -18.56 -6.81 -7.00
N GLU A 25 -19.54 -7.68 -6.76
CA GLU A 25 -20.56 -8.01 -7.75
C GLU A 25 -21.49 -6.81 -8.01
N GLU A 26 -21.94 -6.12 -6.97
CA GLU A 26 -22.77 -4.92 -7.11
C GLU A 26 -22.00 -3.78 -7.80
N ALA A 27 -20.76 -3.53 -7.39
CA ALA A 27 -19.90 -2.53 -8.04
C ALA A 27 -19.69 -2.84 -9.53
N LYS A 28 -19.48 -4.12 -9.88
CA LYS A 28 -19.37 -4.54 -11.28
C LYS A 28 -20.62 -4.21 -12.07
N LEU A 29 -21.81 -4.53 -11.56
CA LEU A 29 -23.09 -4.24 -12.24
C LEU A 29 -23.31 -2.74 -12.39
N SER A 30 -23.13 -1.98 -11.30
CA SER A 30 -23.35 -0.54 -11.25
C SER A 30 -22.38 0.24 -12.15
N ILE A 31 -21.09 -0.05 -12.08
CA ILE A 31 -20.07 0.62 -12.92
C ILE A 31 -20.27 0.30 -14.41
N SER A 32 -20.74 -0.90 -14.75
CA SER A 32 -21.00 -1.27 -16.14
C SER A 32 -22.26 -0.56 -16.70
N SER A 33 -23.26 -0.32 -15.85
CA SER A 33 -24.57 0.19 -16.28
C SER A 33 -24.76 1.69 -16.10
N HIS A 34 -23.95 2.36 -15.27
CA HIS A 34 -24.11 3.78 -14.95
C HIS A 34 -22.84 4.58 -15.31
N PRO A 35 -22.98 5.78 -15.91
CA PRO A 35 -21.85 6.66 -16.19
C PRO A 35 -21.11 7.15 -14.95
N ASN A 36 -21.83 7.41 -13.85
CA ASN A 36 -21.26 7.93 -12.61
C ASN A 36 -21.60 6.98 -11.46
N THR A 37 -20.60 6.48 -10.76
CA THR A 37 -20.77 5.57 -9.63
C THR A 37 -19.95 6.02 -8.43
N ILE A 38 -20.58 6.04 -7.25
CA ILE A 38 -19.91 6.25 -5.96
C ILE A 38 -19.92 4.91 -5.21
N LEU A 39 -18.75 4.41 -4.88
CA LEU A 39 -18.56 3.20 -4.07
C LEU A 39 -18.04 3.58 -2.68
N LEU A 40 -18.92 3.52 -1.69
CA LEU A 40 -18.58 3.75 -0.30
C LEU A 40 -18.28 2.40 0.37
N SER A 41 -17.04 2.16 0.76
CA SER A 41 -16.66 0.91 1.43
C SER A 41 -15.38 1.09 2.26
N PRO A 42 -15.23 0.38 3.40
CA PRO A 42 -14.03 0.45 4.21
C PRO A 42 -12.75 0.09 3.45
N THR A 43 -11.59 0.46 3.98
CA THR A 43 -10.32 0.02 3.38
C THR A 43 -10.16 -1.49 3.57
N GLY A 44 -9.57 -2.18 2.58
CA GLY A 44 -9.27 -3.61 2.70
C GLY A 44 -10.40 -4.56 2.27
N THR A 45 -11.53 -4.04 1.79
CA THR A 45 -12.67 -4.83 1.27
C THR A 45 -12.52 -5.27 -0.19
N GLY A 46 -11.42 -4.89 -0.84
CA GLY A 46 -11.15 -5.23 -2.24
C GLY A 46 -11.74 -4.26 -3.27
N LYS A 47 -11.95 -2.98 -2.91
CA LYS A 47 -12.42 -1.91 -3.80
C LYS A 47 -11.66 -1.81 -5.13
N THR A 48 -10.35 -1.98 -5.09
CA THR A 48 -9.50 -1.93 -6.30
C THR A 48 -9.92 -2.96 -7.33
N LEU A 49 -10.21 -4.20 -6.91
CA LEU A 49 -10.70 -5.23 -7.83
C LEU A 49 -12.11 -4.90 -8.32
N ALA A 50 -12.95 -4.34 -7.43
CA ALA A 50 -14.34 -3.99 -7.71
C ALA A 50 -14.48 -3.00 -8.89
N PHE A 51 -13.65 -1.95 -8.93
CA PHE A 51 -13.69 -1.01 -10.06
C PHE A 51 -12.84 -1.47 -11.26
N LEU A 52 -11.72 -2.18 -11.05
CA LEU A 52 -10.86 -2.60 -12.17
C LEU A 52 -11.54 -3.64 -13.06
N MET A 53 -12.33 -4.56 -12.49
CA MET A 53 -12.96 -5.65 -13.23
C MET A 53 -13.91 -5.16 -14.36
N PRO A 54 -14.92 -4.31 -14.09
CA PRO A 54 -15.78 -3.78 -15.14
C PRO A 54 -15.03 -2.85 -16.10
N ILE A 55 -14.13 -2.00 -15.60
CA ILE A 55 -13.40 -1.05 -16.45
C ILE A 55 -12.51 -1.76 -17.48
N ILE A 56 -11.79 -2.82 -17.07
CA ILE A 56 -10.93 -3.56 -17.99
C ILE A 56 -11.72 -4.28 -19.07
N ALA A 57 -12.95 -4.73 -18.76
CA ALA A 57 -13.81 -5.40 -19.72
C ALA A 57 -14.28 -4.46 -20.87
N GLU A 58 -14.23 -3.15 -20.66
CA GLU A 58 -14.65 -2.12 -21.62
C GLU A 58 -13.49 -1.54 -22.45
N LEU A 59 -12.24 -1.90 -22.15
CA LEU A 59 -11.08 -1.39 -22.86
C LEU A 59 -11.00 -1.91 -24.29
N ASP A 60 -10.70 -1.01 -25.23
CA ASP A 60 -10.38 -1.38 -26.60
C ASP A 60 -8.96 -1.94 -26.69
N ILE A 61 -8.85 -3.18 -27.16
CA ILE A 61 -7.60 -3.90 -27.35
C ILE A 61 -6.76 -3.37 -28.53
N ASN A 62 -7.42 -2.77 -29.51
CA ASN A 62 -6.81 -2.26 -30.74
C ASN A 62 -6.31 -0.82 -30.58
N SER A 63 -6.68 -0.16 -29.48
CA SER A 63 -6.20 1.18 -29.16
C SER A 63 -4.84 1.13 -28.46
N ASP A 64 -3.88 1.87 -29.01
CA ASP A 64 -2.58 2.12 -28.41
C ASP A 64 -2.55 3.45 -27.60
N ALA A 65 -3.72 3.99 -27.25
CA ALA A 65 -3.85 5.21 -26.46
C ALA A 65 -4.12 4.93 -24.98
N VAL A 66 -3.95 5.95 -24.13
CA VAL A 66 -4.44 5.92 -22.76
C VAL A 66 -5.97 6.00 -22.79
N GLN A 67 -6.64 5.07 -22.11
CA GLN A 67 -8.10 4.97 -22.09
C GLN A 67 -8.69 5.25 -20.70
N VAL A 68 -7.90 4.98 -19.65
CA VAL A 68 -8.33 5.12 -18.26
C VAL A 68 -7.26 5.89 -17.48
N VAL A 69 -7.72 6.87 -16.70
CA VAL A 69 -6.90 7.54 -15.67
C VAL A 69 -7.44 7.18 -14.29
N ILE A 70 -6.56 6.75 -13.40
CA ILE A 70 -6.88 6.44 -12.01
C ILE A 70 -6.06 7.36 -11.10
N LEU A 71 -6.74 8.22 -10.35
CA LEU A 71 -6.12 9.09 -9.37
C LEU A 71 -6.13 8.43 -7.99
N ALA A 72 -4.98 8.50 -7.32
CA ALA A 72 -4.80 7.99 -5.96
C ALA A 72 -4.09 9.04 -5.08
N PRO A 73 -4.48 9.21 -3.80
CA PRO A 73 -3.93 10.24 -2.92
C PRO A 73 -2.47 10.01 -2.50
N SER A 74 -1.94 8.79 -2.66
CA SER A 74 -0.56 8.47 -2.26
C SER A 74 0.19 7.71 -3.36
N ARG A 75 1.52 7.80 -3.29
CA ARG A 75 2.42 7.06 -4.19
C ARG A 75 2.25 5.56 -3.97
N GLU A 76 2.11 5.16 -2.72
CA GLU A 76 1.95 3.78 -2.31
C GLU A 76 0.66 3.17 -2.88
N LEU A 77 -0.46 3.90 -2.81
CA LEU A 77 -1.73 3.42 -3.38
C LEU A 77 -1.65 3.33 -4.90
N ALA A 78 -1.05 4.33 -5.58
CA ALA A 78 -0.86 4.28 -7.04
C ALA A 78 -0.05 3.05 -7.48
N ILE A 79 1.05 2.76 -6.78
CA ILE A 79 1.87 1.56 -7.03
C ILE A 79 1.07 0.28 -6.76
N GLN A 80 0.28 0.25 -5.69
CA GLN A 80 -0.55 -0.90 -5.32
C GLN A 80 -1.60 -1.19 -6.40
N ILE A 81 -2.35 -0.19 -6.85
CA ILE A 81 -3.36 -0.34 -7.91
C ILE A 81 -2.69 -0.86 -9.17
N ALA A 82 -1.59 -0.26 -9.62
CA ALA A 82 -0.87 -0.72 -10.80
C ALA A 82 -0.33 -2.15 -10.66
N GLN A 83 0.10 -2.54 -9.45
CA GLN A 83 0.53 -3.91 -9.15
C GLN A 83 -0.64 -4.90 -9.27
N VAL A 84 -1.80 -4.59 -8.68
CA VAL A 84 -3.02 -5.41 -8.79
C VAL A 84 -3.41 -5.56 -10.27
N THR A 85 -3.43 -4.47 -11.05
CA THR A 85 -3.72 -4.52 -12.49
C THR A 85 -2.73 -5.43 -13.24
N ARG A 86 -1.43 -5.38 -12.92
CA ARG A 86 -0.42 -6.28 -13.52
C ARG A 86 -0.64 -7.75 -13.13
N ASP A 87 -1.02 -7.99 -11.88
CA ASP A 87 -1.25 -9.33 -11.35
C ASP A 87 -2.50 -9.98 -11.96
N MET A 88 -3.55 -9.20 -12.24
CA MET A 88 -4.72 -9.65 -13.03
C MET A 88 -4.29 -10.24 -14.38
N GLY A 89 -3.21 -9.71 -14.98
CA GLY A 89 -2.61 -10.28 -16.19
C GLY A 89 -3.51 -10.21 -17.42
N THR A 90 -4.21 -9.08 -17.56
CA THR A 90 -5.29 -8.87 -18.55
C THR A 90 -4.78 -8.69 -19.97
N GLY A 91 -3.48 -8.48 -20.15
CA GLY A 91 -2.85 -8.19 -21.44
C GLY A 91 -2.75 -6.68 -21.75
N PHE A 92 -3.45 -5.84 -21.00
CA PHE A 92 -3.32 -4.40 -21.07
C PHE A 92 -2.08 -3.91 -20.34
N LYS A 93 -1.40 -2.92 -20.95
CA LYS A 93 -0.28 -2.24 -20.32
C LYS A 93 -0.81 -1.22 -19.31
N VAL A 94 -0.24 -1.23 -18.12
CA VAL A 94 -0.51 -0.26 -17.05
C VAL A 94 0.82 0.38 -16.62
N ASN A 95 0.81 1.69 -16.41
CA ASN A 95 1.93 2.39 -15.79
C ASN A 95 1.41 3.25 -14.63
N GLU A 96 2.25 3.38 -13.60
CA GLU A 96 2.06 4.32 -12.51
C GLU A 96 2.98 5.55 -12.63
N VAL A 97 2.46 6.75 -12.35
CA VAL A 97 3.23 8.01 -12.29
C VAL A 97 2.96 8.75 -10.98
N TYR A 98 4.03 9.16 -10.30
CA TYR A 98 3.94 9.85 -9.01
C TYR A 98 5.17 10.70 -8.73
N GLY A 99 5.04 11.66 -7.81
CA GLY A 99 6.13 12.57 -7.44
C GLY A 99 7.36 11.86 -6.84
N GLY A 100 8.54 12.48 -6.91
CA GLY A 100 9.80 11.90 -6.40
C GLY A 100 10.49 10.92 -7.35
N ARG A 101 9.90 10.65 -8.52
CA ARG A 101 10.52 9.91 -9.61
C ARG A 101 10.99 10.87 -10.73
N ASN A 102 12.14 10.59 -11.34
CA ASN A 102 12.68 11.43 -12.40
C ASN A 102 11.74 11.41 -13.62
N PHE A 103 11.28 12.58 -14.06
CA PHE A 103 10.37 12.75 -15.19
C PHE A 103 10.87 12.09 -16.48
N SER A 104 12.19 12.06 -16.67
CA SER A 104 12.81 11.40 -17.83
C SER A 104 12.47 9.90 -17.87
N LYS A 105 12.34 9.23 -16.71
CA LYS A 105 11.92 7.83 -16.65
C LYS A 105 10.45 7.67 -17.04
N ASP A 106 9.58 8.60 -16.65
CA ASP A 106 8.16 8.56 -16.98
C ASP A 106 7.97 8.76 -18.48
N LYS A 107 8.68 9.73 -19.09
CA LYS A 107 8.69 9.95 -20.53
C LYS A 107 9.12 8.70 -21.32
N VAL A 108 10.12 7.97 -20.82
CA VAL A 108 10.56 6.71 -21.44
C VAL A 108 9.48 5.62 -21.30
N ASP A 109 8.88 5.47 -20.12
CA ASP A 109 7.89 4.43 -19.86
C ASP A 109 6.56 4.69 -20.60
N LEU A 110 6.22 5.97 -20.83
CA LEU A 110 5.06 6.44 -21.59
C LEU A 110 5.31 6.55 -23.10
N LYS A 111 6.54 6.37 -23.60
CA LYS A 111 6.83 6.33 -25.05
C LYS A 111 5.96 5.29 -25.78
N HIS A 112 5.62 4.21 -25.08
CA HIS A 112 4.53 3.32 -25.47
C HIS A 112 3.41 3.51 -24.47
N ASN A 113 2.29 4.09 -24.89
CA ASN A 113 1.23 4.44 -23.96
C ASN A 113 0.68 3.19 -23.25
N PRO A 114 0.44 3.26 -21.94
CA PRO A 114 -0.38 2.27 -21.26
C PRO A 114 -1.86 2.48 -21.62
N ALA A 115 -2.67 1.43 -21.59
CA ALA A 115 -4.12 1.59 -21.66
C ALA A 115 -4.68 2.20 -20.36
N ILE A 116 -4.01 1.92 -19.23
CA ILE A 116 -4.38 2.39 -17.89
C ILE A 116 -3.22 3.19 -17.30
N LEU A 117 -3.47 4.46 -16.98
CA LEU A 117 -2.52 5.32 -16.29
C LEU A 117 -2.99 5.54 -14.85
N VAL A 118 -2.17 5.12 -13.88
CA VAL A 118 -2.44 5.33 -12.45
C VAL A 118 -1.51 6.41 -11.93
N GLY A 119 -1.97 7.32 -11.07
CA GLY A 119 -1.03 8.28 -10.49
C GLY A 119 -1.58 9.18 -9.41
N THR A 120 -0.67 9.93 -8.79
CA THR A 120 -1.03 10.99 -7.84
C THR A 120 -1.48 12.25 -8.60
N PRO A 121 -2.52 12.99 -8.14
CA PRO A 121 -3.06 14.15 -8.85
C PRO A 121 -2.00 15.12 -9.36
N GLY A 122 -1.12 15.63 -8.50
CA GLY A 122 -0.10 16.60 -8.93
C GLY A 122 0.85 16.10 -10.03
N ARG A 123 1.13 14.79 -10.11
CA ARG A 123 1.98 14.24 -11.18
C ARG A 123 1.20 14.02 -12.47
N ILE A 124 -0.05 13.59 -12.40
CA ILE A 124 -0.92 13.45 -13.58
C ILE A 124 -1.15 14.84 -14.20
N ALA A 125 -1.47 15.85 -13.38
CA ALA A 125 -1.63 17.23 -13.82
C ALA A 125 -0.37 17.75 -14.56
N ASP A 126 0.84 17.51 -14.02
CA ASP A 126 2.11 17.87 -14.69
C ASP A 126 2.28 17.17 -16.04
N HIS A 127 1.85 15.93 -16.20
CA HIS A 127 1.88 15.22 -17.48
C HIS A 127 0.88 15.76 -18.50
N LEU A 128 -0.30 16.19 -18.04
CA LEU A 128 -1.34 16.80 -18.88
C LEU A 128 -0.91 18.20 -19.34
N ARG A 129 -0.39 19.05 -18.45
CA ARG A 129 0.15 20.38 -18.80
C ARG A 129 1.25 20.33 -19.86
N ARG A 130 2.07 19.28 -19.81
CA ARG A 130 3.18 19.05 -20.74
C ARG A 130 2.77 18.25 -21.98
N GLU A 131 1.50 17.90 -22.10
CA GLU A 131 0.93 17.15 -23.23
C GLU A 131 1.72 15.88 -23.56
N THR A 132 2.16 15.15 -22.52
CA THR A 132 3.05 13.99 -22.72
C THR A 132 2.36 12.76 -23.30
N PHE A 133 1.03 12.73 -23.31
CA PHE A 133 0.21 11.71 -23.95
C PHE A 133 -1.11 12.34 -24.42
N ASP A 134 -1.77 11.69 -25.37
CA ASP A 134 -3.05 12.12 -25.91
C ASP A 134 -4.20 11.80 -24.95
N THR A 135 -5.10 12.76 -24.73
CA THR A 135 -6.25 12.65 -23.83
C THR A 135 -7.55 12.26 -24.52
N ARG A 136 -7.60 12.28 -25.86
CA ARG A 136 -8.85 12.09 -26.64
C ARG A 136 -9.52 10.73 -26.44
N ALA A 137 -8.71 9.70 -26.21
CA ALA A 137 -9.17 8.33 -25.99
C ALA A 137 -9.49 8.03 -24.51
N ILE A 138 -9.23 8.98 -23.60
CA ILE A 138 -9.49 8.78 -22.17
C ILE A 138 -10.99 8.95 -21.92
N LYS A 139 -11.68 7.85 -21.67
CA LYS A 139 -13.13 7.81 -21.45
C LYS A 139 -13.52 7.55 -20.00
N THR A 140 -12.60 7.03 -19.20
CA THR A 140 -12.87 6.67 -17.80
C THR A 140 -11.92 7.36 -16.84
N LEU A 141 -12.48 7.97 -15.80
CA LEU A 141 -11.76 8.55 -14.67
C LEU A 141 -12.14 7.83 -13.38
N VAL A 142 -11.14 7.35 -12.64
CA VAL A 142 -11.34 6.77 -11.30
C VAL A 142 -10.68 7.67 -10.26
N LEU A 143 -11.39 7.94 -9.17
CA LEU A 143 -10.93 8.68 -8.00
C LEU A 143 -10.94 7.74 -6.79
N ASP A 144 -9.82 7.07 -6.52
CA ASP A 144 -9.72 6.09 -5.42
C ASP A 144 -9.31 6.79 -4.11
N GLU A 145 -9.97 6.47 -3.00
CA GLU A 145 -9.82 7.17 -1.71
C GLU A 145 -9.97 8.70 -1.88
N PHE A 146 -11.10 9.15 -2.46
CA PHE A 146 -11.33 10.55 -2.82
C PHE A 146 -11.36 11.50 -1.62
N ASP A 147 -11.95 11.08 -0.49
CA ASP A 147 -11.94 11.83 0.77
C ASP A 147 -10.51 12.19 1.20
N LYS A 148 -9.57 11.27 0.95
CA LYS A 148 -8.16 11.48 1.26
C LYS A 148 -7.46 12.40 0.28
N SER A 149 -7.89 12.44 -0.96
CA SER A 149 -7.35 13.39 -1.94
C SER A 149 -7.69 14.83 -1.55
N LEU A 150 -8.90 15.07 -1.04
CA LEU A 150 -9.32 16.38 -0.51
C LEU A 150 -8.56 16.75 0.77
N GLU A 151 -8.42 15.82 1.74
CA GLU A 151 -7.66 16.07 2.97
C GLU A 151 -6.19 16.45 2.73
N VAL A 152 -5.58 15.89 1.67
CA VAL A 152 -4.18 16.18 1.29
C VAL A 152 -4.06 17.52 0.55
N GLY A 153 -5.18 18.09 0.10
CA GLY A 153 -5.23 19.37 -0.61
C GLY A 153 -5.00 19.24 -2.11
N PHE A 154 -5.34 18.11 -2.74
CA PHE A 154 -5.21 17.92 -4.20
C PHE A 154 -6.38 18.50 -5.01
N GLU A 155 -7.20 19.35 -4.41
CA GLU A 155 -8.44 19.84 -5.02
C GLU A 155 -8.18 20.57 -6.34
N GLU A 156 -7.22 21.51 -6.34
CA GLU A 156 -6.88 22.30 -7.53
C GLU A 156 -6.28 21.42 -8.65
N GLU A 157 -5.40 20.47 -8.32
CA GLU A 157 -4.85 19.57 -9.33
C GLU A 157 -5.92 18.62 -9.89
N MET A 158 -6.86 18.14 -9.07
CA MET A 158 -7.97 17.32 -9.57
C MET A 158 -8.91 18.13 -10.47
N LYS A 159 -9.20 19.38 -10.12
CA LYS A 159 -10.00 20.31 -10.95
C LYS A 159 -9.33 20.55 -12.30
N GLU A 160 -8.03 20.79 -12.32
CA GLU A 160 -7.25 20.94 -13.53
C GLU A 160 -7.30 19.66 -14.39
N ILE A 161 -7.08 18.48 -13.79
CA ILE A 161 -7.15 17.20 -14.49
C ILE A 161 -8.51 17.02 -15.17
N VAL A 162 -9.61 17.23 -14.45
CA VAL A 162 -10.95 17.07 -15.03
C VAL A 162 -11.18 18.04 -16.18
N SER A 163 -10.69 19.29 -16.08
CA SER A 163 -10.80 20.27 -17.16
C SER A 163 -10.03 19.89 -18.42
N LEU A 164 -8.91 19.17 -18.27
CA LEU A 164 -8.05 18.72 -19.37
C LEU A 164 -8.46 17.35 -19.95
N LEU A 165 -9.50 16.72 -19.40
CA LEU A 165 -10.08 15.44 -19.85
C LEU A 165 -11.54 15.63 -20.30
N PRO A 166 -11.80 16.31 -21.43
CA PRO A 166 -13.15 16.68 -21.84
C PRO A 166 -14.02 15.49 -22.30
N HIS A 167 -13.42 14.34 -22.58
CA HIS A 167 -14.10 13.17 -23.16
C HIS A 167 -14.46 12.08 -22.13
N ILE A 168 -14.41 12.39 -20.82
CA ILE A 168 -14.78 11.44 -19.77
C ILE A 168 -16.29 11.16 -19.81
N GLU A 169 -16.61 9.92 -20.16
CA GLU A 169 -17.97 9.36 -20.18
C GLU A 169 -18.28 8.60 -18.90
N LYS A 170 -17.26 8.04 -18.23
CA LYS A 170 -17.41 7.22 -17.03
C LYS A 170 -16.57 7.75 -15.87
N ARG A 171 -17.19 7.93 -14.70
CA ARG A 171 -16.54 8.34 -13.45
C ARG A 171 -16.85 7.34 -12.35
N VAL A 172 -15.80 6.82 -11.72
CA VAL A 172 -15.93 5.97 -10.53
C VAL A 172 -15.22 6.66 -9.38
N LEU A 173 -15.96 6.93 -8.32
CA LEU A 173 -15.42 7.50 -7.09
C LEU A 173 -15.47 6.44 -6.00
N THR A 174 -14.37 6.24 -5.28
CA THR A 174 -14.38 5.42 -4.07
C THR A 174 -14.09 6.28 -2.84
N SER A 175 -14.73 5.95 -1.72
CA SER A 175 -14.47 6.62 -0.44
C SER A 175 -14.72 5.65 0.72
N ALA A 176 -14.06 5.94 1.84
CA ALA A 176 -14.34 5.29 3.12
C ALA A 176 -15.23 6.15 4.04
N THR A 177 -15.78 7.26 3.53
CA THR A 177 -16.69 8.14 4.25
C THR A 177 -17.88 8.59 3.42
N LYS A 178 -19.01 8.80 4.09
CA LYS A 178 -20.29 9.20 3.50
C LYS A 178 -20.48 10.71 3.44
N ASP A 179 -20.03 11.44 4.46
CA ASP A 179 -20.32 12.87 4.65
C ASP A 179 -19.37 13.81 3.90
N MET A 180 -18.70 13.29 2.88
CA MET A 180 -17.77 14.07 2.07
C MET A 180 -18.54 14.87 1.03
N GLU A 181 -18.29 16.18 1.01
CA GLU A 181 -18.77 17.05 -0.06
C GLU A 181 -18.00 16.73 -1.35
N ILE A 182 -18.73 16.39 -2.42
CA ILE A 182 -18.13 16.16 -3.74
C ILE A 182 -18.17 17.48 -4.49
N PRO A 183 -17.00 18.10 -4.78
CA PRO A 183 -16.97 19.36 -5.49
C PRO A 183 -17.59 19.26 -6.89
N GLN A 184 -18.25 20.33 -7.33
CA GLN A 184 -18.93 20.37 -8.62
C GLN A 184 -17.99 20.06 -9.80
N PHE A 185 -16.70 20.44 -9.71
CA PHE A 185 -15.72 20.21 -10.77
C PHE A 185 -15.53 18.73 -11.09
N VAL A 186 -15.83 17.82 -10.16
CA VAL A 186 -15.69 16.37 -10.40
C VAL A 186 -16.63 15.90 -11.51
N GLY A 187 -17.78 16.56 -11.67
CA GLY A 187 -18.76 16.26 -12.72
C GLY A 187 -19.56 14.97 -12.47
N MET A 188 -19.80 14.64 -11.19
CA MET A 188 -20.63 13.49 -10.78
C MET A 188 -22.12 13.82 -10.88
N ASN A 189 -22.65 13.90 -12.10
CA ASN A 189 -24.08 14.17 -12.33
C ASN A 189 -24.92 12.91 -12.10
N ASN A 190 -25.94 12.97 -11.24
CA ASN A 190 -26.85 11.87 -10.89
C ASN A 190 -26.12 10.52 -10.65
N PRO A 191 -25.18 10.46 -9.69
CA PRO A 191 -24.38 9.26 -9.48
C PRO A 191 -25.20 8.15 -8.81
N LEU A 192 -24.97 6.91 -9.23
CA LEU A 192 -25.45 5.75 -8.48
C LEU A 192 -24.52 5.52 -7.29
N THR A 193 -25.05 5.62 -6.06
CA THR A 193 -24.28 5.40 -4.83
C THR A 193 -24.53 4.00 -4.29
N ILE A 194 -23.45 3.24 -4.15
CA ILE A 194 -23.40 1.92 -3.53
C ILE A 194 -22.73 2.07 -2.16
N ASN A 195 -23.40 1.67 -1.08
CA ASN A 195 -22.94 1.91 0.28
C ASN A 195 -22.76 0.62 1.10
N TYR A 196 -21.50 0.31 1.40
CA TYR A 196 -21.02 -0.84 2.16
C TYR A 196 -20.21 -0.41 3.40
N LEU A 197 -20.37 0.84 3.89
CA LEU A 197 -19.66 1.34 5.07
C LEU A 197 -20.06 0.64 6.37
N GLU A 198 -21.30 0.14 6.45
CA GLU A 198 -21.89 -0.48 7.64
C GLU A 198 -21.73 -2.00 7.67
N GLU A 199 -21.22 -2.62 6.60
CA GLU A 199 -20.92 -4.04 6.63
C GLU A 199 -19.84 -4.31 7.69
N LYS A 200 -20.15 -5.23 8.60
CA LYS A 200 -19.34 -5.54 9.78
C LYS A 200 -17.90 -5.82 9.40
N ILE A 201 -17.05 -4.81 9.56
CA ILE A 201 -15.60 -5.00 9.69
C ILE A 201 -15.41 -6.00 10.84
N ALA A 202 -14.52 -6.99 10.65
CA ALA A 202 -14.16 -7.94 11.70
C ALA A 202 -13.93 -7.18 13.02
N LYS A 203 -14.43 -7.73 14.15
CA LYS A 203 -14.37 -7.09 15.47
C LYS A 203 -12.91 -6.73 15.80
N LEU A 204 -12.52 -5.49 15.55
CA LEU A 204 -11.27 -4.95 16.04
C LEU A 204 -11.43 -4.79 17.56
N THR A 205 -10.59 -5.46 18.33
CA THR A 205 -10.53 -5.20 19.76
C THR A 205 -9.72 -3.94 19.98
N VAL A 206 -10.36 -2.87 20.43
CA VAL A 206 -9.66 -1.67 20.89
C VAL A 206 -9.40 -1.84 22.38
N LYS A 207 -8.19 -1.52 22.83
CA LYS A 207 -7.80 -1.52 24.25
C LYS A 207 -7.04 -0.25 24.58
N ARG A 208 -7.35 0.36 25.72
CA ARG A 208 -6.61 1.49 26.28
C ARG A 208 -5.57 0.98 27.25
N ILE A 209 -4.37 1.52 27.17
CA ILE A 209 -3.29 1.22 28.10
C ILE A 209 -2.91 2.55 28.74
N LEU A 210 -3.08 2.59 30.06
CA LEU A 210 -2.69 3.74 30.85
C LEU A 210 -1.17 3.77 31.03
N SER A 211 -0.61 4.94 30.80
CA SER A 211 0.79 5.25 31.02
C SER A 211 0.89 6.10 32.27
N PRO A 212 1.72 5.71 33.25
CA PRO A 212 1.88 6.46 34.49
C PRO A 212 2.56 7.82 34.28
N THR A 213 3.25 7.99 33.15
CA THR A 213 3.88 9.26 32.78
C THR A 213 3.39 9.75 31.43
N LYS A 214 3.53 11.06 31.22
CA LYS A 214 3.23 11.73 29.95
C LYS A 214 4.10 11.22 28.80
N ASP A 215 5.33 10.79 29.09
CA ASP A 215 6.18 10.13 28.10
C ASP A 215 5.87 8.63 28.05
N LYS A 216 5.14 8.24 27.00
CA LYS A 216 4.56 6.90 26.88
C LYS A 216 5.54 5.85 26.35
N LEU A 217 6.86 6.13 26.32
CA LEU A 217 7.87 5.25 25.70
C LEU A 217 8.04 3.90 26.41
N ASP A 218 8.10 3.87 27.74
CA ASP A 218 8.20 2.61 28.48
C ASP A 218 6.91 1.78 28.34
N THR A 219 5.77 2.46 28.42
CA THR A 219 4.44 1.87 28.14
C THR A 219 4.36 1.29 26.73
N LEU A 220 4.92 1.99 25.74
CA LEU A 220 5.03 1.50 24.36
C LEU A 220 5.89 0.23 24.30
N LEU A 221 7.06 0.22 24.95
CA LEU A 221 7.95 -0.95 24.97
C LEU A 221 7.27 -2.19 25.57
N ASN A 222 6.53 -2.00 26.66
CA ASN A 222 5.76 -3.06 27.30
C ASN A 222 4.63 -3.57 26.38
N THR A 223 3.90 -2.65 25.73
CA THR A 223 2.87 -2.98 24.75
C THR A 223 3.42 -3.80 23.59
N ILE A 224 4.57 -3.41 23.02
CA ILE A 224 5.22 -4.15 21.94
C ILE A 224 5.64 -5.56 22.41
N SER A 225 6.10 -5.67 23.67
CA SER A 225 6.55 -6.95 24.24
C SER A 225 5.41 -7.96 24.38
N LEU A 226 4.19 -7.51 24.71
CA LEU A 226 2.99 -8.35 24.74
C LEU A 226 2.71 -9.05 23.40
N MET A 227 3.02 -8.39 22.29
CA MET A 227 2.72 -8.87 20.96
C MET A 227 3.77 -9.84 20.40
N ALA A 228 4.83 -10.17 21.15
CA ALA A 228 5.74 -11.28 20.90
C ALA A 228 6.22 -11.43 19.42
N ASN A 229 6.68 -10.32 18.80
CA ASN A 229 7.14 -10.26 17.39
C ASN A 229 6.06 -10.42 16.31
N GLN A 230 4.78 -10.27 16.62
CA GLN A 230 3.76 -10.14 15.59
C GLN A 230 3.95 -8.84 14.78
N PRO A 231 3.50 -8.79 13.51
CA PRO A 231 3.60 -7.60 12.69
C PRO A 231 2.64 -6.51 13.18
N GLY A 232 3.16 -5.30 13.43
CA GLY A 232 2.37 -4.17 13.92
C GLY A 232 2.81 -2.81 13.40
N ILE A 233 1.91 -1.83 13.52
CA ILE A 233 2.18 -0.42 13.21
C ILE A 233 2.04 0.43 14.46
N ILE A 234 3.02 1.30 14.70
CA ILE A 234 2.98 2.35 15.71
C ILE A 234 2.68 3.67 15.02
N PHE A 235 1.53 4.27 15.32
CA PHE A 235 1.15 5.56 14.76
C PHE A 235 1.60 6.73 15.63
N CYS A 236 2.27 7.68 14.99
CA CYS A 236 2.61 8.99 15.54
C CYS A 236 2.04 10.08 14.62
N ASN A 237 1.71 11.24 15.18
CA ASN A 237 1.15 12.34 14.40
C ASN A 237 2.23 13.11 13.63
N PHE A 238 3.44 13.20 14.21
CA PHE A 238 4.52 14.05 13.68
C PHE A 238 5.80 13.27 13.37
N LYS A 239 6.55 13.74 12.36
CA LYS A 239 7.86 13.18 11.96
C LYS A 239 8.87 13.19 13.13
N ASN A 240 8.90 14.26 13.91
CA ASN A 240 9.84 14.37 15.04
C ASN A 240 9.55 13.32 16.11
N THR A 241 8.27 13.02 16.36
CA THR A 241 7.87 11.95 17.27
C THR A 241 8.30 10.58 16.75
N ILE A 242 8.23 10.35 15.43
CA ILE A 242 8.74 9.09 14.85
C ILE A 242 10.23 8.93 15.10
N GLN A 243 11.02 10.00 14.92
CA GLN A 243 12.45 9.95 15.21
C GLN A 243 12.70 9.66 16.70
N TYR A 244 12.00 10.34 17.59
CA TYR A 244 12.10 10.15 19.03
C TYR A 244 11.80 8.70 19.45
N VAL A 245 10.69 8.14 18.98
CA VAL A 245 10.32 6.74 19.22
C VAL A 245 11.35 5.79 18.59
N SER A 246 11.83 6.09 17.38
CA SER A 246 12.82 5.27 16.68
C SER A 246 14.13 5.17 17.46
N ASP A 247 14.65 6.29 17.95
CA ASP A 247 15.89 6.35 18.71
C ASP A 247 15.76 5.55 20.02
N PHE A 248 14.63 5.68 20.71
CA PHE A 248 14.34 4.90 21.91
C PHE A 248 14.26 3.38 21.63
N LEU A 249 13.59 2.97 20.56
CA LEU A 249 13.50 1.56 20.17
C LEU A 249 14.86 0.99 19.73
N ASN A 250 15.70 1.79 19.06
CA ASN A 250 17.07 1.41 18.71
C ASN A 250 17.93 1.18 19.96
N ASN A 251 17.87 2.07 20.94
CA ASN A 251 18.57 1.93 22.22
C ASN A 251 18.13 0.68 22.99
N ASN A 252 16.89 0.24 22.78
CA ASN A 252 16.34 -0.99 23.35
C ASN A 252 16.52 -2.23 22.46
N GLY A 253 17.22 -2.11 21.32
CA GLY A 253 17.52 -3.22 20.42
C GLY A 253 16.31 -3.77 19.66
N ILE A 254 15.25 -2.99 19.49
CA ILE A 254 14.00 -3.38 18.82
C ILE A 254 14.07 -3.01 17.32
N PRO A 255 14.18 -3.97 16.39
CA PRO A 255 14.27 -3.66 14.96
C PRO A 255 12.92 -3.19 14.40
N HIS A 256 12.93 -2.05 13.71
CA HIS A 256 11.73 -1.44 13.15
C HIS A 256 12.04 -0.67 11.86
N GLY A 257 11.02 -0.41 11.05
CA GLY A 257 11.05 0.55 9.95
C GLY A 257 10.41 1.88 10.37
N CYS A 258 10.81 2.97 9.74
CA CYS A 258 10.08 4.24 9.80
C CYS A 258 9.38 4.50 8.47
N PHE A 259 8.19 5.12 8.50
CA PHE A 259 7.41 5.43 7.32
C PHE A 259 6.65 6.75 7.45
N TYR A 260 7.19 7.83 6.89
CA TYR A 260 6.63 9.17 7.05
C TYR A 260 6.82 10.07 5.81
N GLY A 261 6.13 11.21 5.77
CA GLY A 261 6.22 12.20 4.69
C GLY A 261 7.63 12.80 4.53
N GLY A 262 8.12 12.90 3.29
CA GLY A 262 9.44 13.48 3.01
C GLY A 262 10.63 12.49 3.10
N MET A 263 10.38 11.20 3.33
CA MET A 263 11.39 10.16 3.10
C MET A 263 11.73 10.03 1.61
N GLU A 264 12.98 9.68 1.30
CA GLU A 264 13.34 9.27 -0.05
C GLU A 264 12.55 8.02 -0.47
N GLN A 265 12.15 7.97 -1.74
CA GLN A 265 11.34 6.86 -2.28
C GLN A 265 12.03 5.49 -2.08
N LYS A 266 13.35 5.46 -2.22
CA LYS A 266 14.15 4.26 -2.04
C LYS A 266 14.10 3.73 -0.60
N ASP A 267 14.08 4.61 0.39
CA ASP A 267 14.04 4.22 1.79
C ASP A 267 12.62 3.83 2.22
N ARG A 268 11.59 4.48 1.66
CA ARG A 268 10.18 4.04 1.77
C ARG A 268 10.02 2.61 1.28
N GLU A 269 10.49 2.32 0.07
CA GLU A 269 10.41 0.97 -0.51
C GLU A 269 11.15 -0.05 0.36
N ARG A 270 12.36 0.27 0.84
CA ARG A 270 13.13 -0.61 1.72
C ARG A 270 12.43 -0.91 3.03
N ALA A 271 11.82 0.09 3.67
CA ALA A 271 11.07 -0.09 4.91
C ALA A 271 9.91 -1.08 4.72
N LEU A 272 9.13 -0.91 3.64
CA LEU A 272 8.02 -1.80 3.31
C LEU A 272 8.49 -3.21 2.92
N ILE A 273 9.58 -3.33 2.16
CA ILE A 273 10.17 -4.63 1.79
C ILE A 273 10.61 -5.40 3.04
N LYS A 274 11.34 -4.75 3.94
CA LYS A 274 11.81 -5.35 5.20
C LYS A 274 10.63 -5.77 6.08
N PHE A 275 9.52 -5.04 6.05
CA PHE A 275 8.31 -5.41 6.78
C PHE A 275 7.60 -6.61 6.13
N ARG A 276 7.33 -6.55 4.81
CA ARG A 276 6.68 -7.64 4.06
C ARG A 276 7.38 -8.98 4.18
N ASN A 277 8.71 -8.96 4.20
CA ASN A 277 9.51 -10.18 4.28
C ASN A 277 9.86 -10.60 5.72
N GLY A 278 9.33 -9.89 6.73
CA GLY A 278 9.49 -10.21 8.14
C GLY A 278 10.86 -9.84 8.73
N THR A 279 11.75 -9.15 8.01
CA THR A 279 13.01 -8.62 8.56
C THR A 279 12.73 -7.62 9.70
N HIS A 280 11.72 -6.77 9.52
CA HIS A 280 11.15 -5.93 10.58
C HIS A 280 9.72 -6.38 10.84
N GLN A 281 9.34 -6.46 12.11
CA GLN A 281 7.96 -6.75 12.54
C GLN A 281 7.21 -5.48 12.96
N LEU A 282 7.88 -4.33 12.94
CA LEU A 282 7.32 -3.06 13.35
C LEU A 282 7.58 -2.00 12.29
N ILE A 283 6.56 -1.18 12.03
CA ILE A 283 6.70 0.09 11.32
C ILE A 283 6.19 1.20 12.24
N ILE A 284 6.97 2.27 12.38
CA ILE A 284 6.51 3.53 12.97
C ILE A 284 6.09 4.45 11.82
N ALA A 285 4.84 4.93 11.83
CA ALA A 285 4.31 5.70 10.71
C ALA A 285 3.45 6.91 11.11
N THR A 286 3.34 7.88 10.20
CA THR A 286 2.28 8.89 10.23
C THR A 286 1.06 8.43 9.45
N ASP A 287 -0.10 9.03 9.73
CA ASP A 287 -1.35 8.76 9.01
C ASP A 287 -1.19 8.84 7.50
N LEU A 288 -0.67 9.97 7.03
CA LEU A 288 -0.52 10.27 5.61
C LEU A 288 0.35 9.23 4.90
N ALA A 289 1.41 8.78 5.57
CA ALA A 289 2.33 7.83 4.99
C ALA A 289 1.76 6.40 5.01
N ALA A 290 1.01 5.99 6.04
CA ALA A 290 0.46 4.64 6.09
C ALA A 290 -0.70 4.38 5.09
N ARG A 291 -1.13 5.38 4.30
CA ARG A 291 -2.22 5.23 3.31
C ARG A 291 -1.76 4.42 2.10
N GLY A 292 -2.56 3.41 1.73
CA GLY A 292 -2.24 2.52 0.60
C GLY A 292 -0.96 1.70 0.78
N ILE A 293 -0.46 1.54 2.01
CA ILE A 293 0.68 0.64 2.23
C ILE A 293 0.27 -0.80 1.94
N ASP A 294 0.96 -1.40 0.98
CA ASP A 294 0.85 -2.81 0.67
C ASP A 294 1.75 -3.60 1.63
N VAL A 295 1.18 -3.98 2.76
CA VAL A 295 1.82 -4.75 3.83
C VAL A 295 1.01 -6.01 4.14
N PRO A 296 1.64 -7.05 4.70
CA PRO A 296 0.95 -8.27 5.11
C PRO A 296 -0.07 -7.96 6.20
N GLU A 297 -0.85 -8.97 6.56
CA GLU A 297 -1.79 -8.89 7.68
C GLU A 297 -1.13 -8.30 8.92
N ILE A 298 -1.70 -7.22 9.44
CA ILE A 298 -1.21 -6.51 10.63
C ILE A 298 -2.00 -7.06 11.81
N LYS A 299 -1.30 -7.56 12.82
CA LYS A 299 -1.92 -8.17 14.00
C LYS A 299 -2.26 -7.16 15.09
N PHE A 300 -1.52 -6.05 15.13
CA PHE A 300 -1.83 -4.98 16.07
C PHE A 300 -1.45 -3.59 15.57
N ILE A 301 -2.15 -2.60 16.09
CA ILE A 301 -1.82 -1.19 15.97
C ILE A 301 -1.56 -0.63 17.35
N VAL A 302 -0.59 0.28 17.47
CA VAL A 302 -0.40 1.10 18.65
C VAL A 302 -0.56 2.57 18.27
N HIS A 303 -1.55 3.24 18.83
CA HIS A 303 -1.68 4.69 18.80
C HIS A 303 -0.78 5.26 19.91
N TYR A 304 0.48 5.54 19.58
CA TYR A 304 1.36 6.27 20.50
C TYR A 304 0.86 7.71 20.70
N GLN A 305 0.36 8.31 19.62
CA GLN A 305 -0.43 9.54 19.66
C GLN A 305 -1.78 9.27 19.01
N LEU A 306 -2.87 9.73 19.63
CA LEU A 306 -4.20 9.64 19.02
C LEU A 306 -4.33 10.60 17.84
N PRO A 307 -5.08 10.23 16.78
CA PRO A 307 -5.43 11.17 15.73
C PRO A 307 -6.40 12.24 16.26
N LEU A 308 -6.49 13.37 15.57
CA LEU A 308 -7.37 14.48 15.99
C LEU A 308 -8.85 14.22 15.64
N LYS A 309 -9.11 13.38 14.63
CA LYS A 309 -10.46 13.12 14.12
C LYS A 309 -10.80 11.62 14.20
N ALA A 310 -12.06 11.31 14.53
CA ALA A 310 -12.56 9.93 14.59
C ALA A 310 -12.38 9.18 13.25
N GLN A 311 -12.56 9.87 12.13
CA GLN A 311 -12.35 9.31 10.80
C GLN A 311 -10.91 8.80 10.60
N GLU A 312 -9.89 9.53 11.06
CA GLU A 312 -8.49 9.08 10.99
C GLU A 312 -8.25 7.85 11.88
N PHE A 313 -8.89 7.78 13.03
CA PHE A 313 -8.84 6.61 13.91
C PHE A 313 -9.36 5.35 13.20
N THR A 314 -10.53 5.45 12.57
CA THR A 314 -11.08 4.37 11.74
C THR A 314 -10.14 3.97 10.60
N HIS A 315 -9.47 4.93 9.95
CA HIS A 315 -8.52 4.65 8.87
C HIS A 315 -7.24 3.95 9.32
N ARG A 316 -6.68 4.35 10.47
CA ARG A 316 -5.54 3.66 11.09
C ARG A 316 -5.92 2.20 11.33
N ASN A 317 -7.05 2.00 11.99
CA ASN A 317 -7.57 0.70 12.39
C ASN A 317 -8.02 -0.19 11.24
N GLY A 318 -8.42 0.39 10.11
CA GLY A 318 -8.67 -0.35 8.86
C GLY A 318 -7.42 -1.07 8.32
N ARG A 319 -6.23 -0.84 8.88
CA ARG A 319 -5.00 -1.56 8.52
C ARG A 319 -4.86 -2.93 9.21
N THR A 320 -5.58 -3.19 10.31
CA THR A 320 -5.55 -4.45 11.10
C THR A 320 -6.79 -5.35 10.91
N ALA A 321 -7.59 -5.12 9.87
CA ALA A 321 -8.83 -5.89 9.63
C ALA A 321 -9.12 -6.09 8.13
N ARG A 322 -8.13 -6.56 7.35
CA ARG A 322 -8.37 -6.98 5.97
C ARG A 322 -9.10 -8.32 5.99
N MET A 323 -10.22 -8.45 5.26
CA MET A 323 -10.99 -9.67 4.97
C MET A 323 -10.73 -10.84 5.95
N HIS A 324 -11.51 -10.92 7.05
CA HIS A 324 -11.52 -12.01 8.04
C HIS A 324 -10.41 -12.02 9.12
N ALA A 325 -9.58 -10.99 9.24
CA ALA A 325 -8.52 -10.91 10.25
C ALA A 325 -8.99 -10.40 11.63
N GLU A 326 -8.55 -11.07 12.71
CA GLU A 326 -8.59 -10.58 14.10
C GLU A 326 -7.33 -9.74 14.39
N GLY A 327 -7.52 -8.56 14.98
CA GLY A 327 -6.42 -7.66 15.34
C GLY A 327 -6.76 -6.78 16.53
N THR A 328 -5.73 -6.31 17.23
CA THR A 328 -5.89 -5.47 18.43
C THR A 328 -5.32 -4.07 18.20
N ALA A 329 -6.13 -3.04 18.46
CA ALA A 329 -5.68 -1.66 18.47
C ALA A 329 -5.46 -1.19 19.90
N PHE A 330 -4.22 -0.82 20.22
CA PHE A 330 -3.83 -0.28 21.51
C PHE A 330 -3.78 1.23 21.46
N VAL A 331 -4.43 1.89 22.41
CA VAL A 331 -4.34 3.34 22.61
C VAL A 331 -3.48 3.59 23.83
N LEU A 332 -2.31 4.22 23.64
CA LEU A 332 -1.49 4.64 24.78
C LEU A 332 -1.95 6.00 25.25
N GLN A 333 -2.35 6.07 26.51
CA GLN A 333 -2.92 7.26 27.12
C GLN A 333 -2.16 7.56 28.41
N TRP A 334 -1.79 8.81 28.65
CA TRP A 334 -1.31 9.20 29.98
C TRP A 334 -2.50 9.30 30.94
N GLU A 335 -2.37 8.83 32.17
CA GLU A 335 -3.46 8.78 33.17
C GLU A 335 -4.20 10.12 33.37
N GLU A 336 -3.50 11.24 33.24
CA GLU A 336 -4.08 12.59 33.36
C GLU A 336 -4.53 13.21 32.02
N GLU A 337 -4.37 12.49 30.89
CA GLU A 337 -4.76 12.94 29.55
C GLU A 337 -6.25 12.65 29.29
N THR A 338 -7.01 13.68 28.88
CA THR A 338 -8.38 13.51 28.40
C THR A 338 -8.38 12.85 27.02
N VAL A 339 -9.29 11.89 26.81
CA VAL A 339 -9.46 11.23 25.52
C VAL A 339 -10.64 11.82 24.76
N PRO A 340 -10.58 11.87 23.42
CA PRO A 340 -11.74 12.23 22.61
C PRO A 340 -12.92 11.28 22.85
N ASP A 341 -14.13 11.78 22.67
CA ASP A 341 -15.38 11.04 22.90
C ASP A 341 -15.47 9.74 22.09
N PHE A 342 -14.82 9.67 20.94
CA PHE A 342 -14.79 8.46 20.09
C PHE A 342 -13.95 7.30 20.66
N ILE A 343 -13.30 7.46 21.82
CA ILE A 343 -12.45 6.45 22.51
C ILE A 343 -12.93 6.14 23.94
N SER A 344 -13.95 6.85 24.44
CA SER A 344 -14.32 6.85 25.87
C SER A 344 -14.79 5.47 26.40
N GLU A 345 -15.46 4.66 25.58
CA GLU A 345 -16.08 3.37 25.97
C GLU A 345 -15.21 2.13 25.73
N VAL A 346 -13.88 2.26 25.77
CA VAL A 346 -12.94 1.18 25.45
C VAL A 346 -12.39 0.50 26.71
N GLU A 347 -12.22 -0.83 26.67
CA GLU A 347 -11.58 -1.64 27.74
C GLU A 347 -10.22 -1.03 28.14
N VAL A 348 -10.06 -0.77 29.44
CA VAL A 348 -8.83 -0.23 30.02
C VAL A 348 -7.99 -1.35 30.61
N ILE A 349 -6.72 -1.41 30.22
CA ILE A 349 -5.69 -2.23 30.84
C ILE A 349 -4.85 -1.31 31.72
N GLU A 350 -4.97 -1.49 33.03
CA GLU A 350 -4.23 -0.71 34.03
C GLU A 350 -2.79 -1.19 34.18
N GLU A 351 -2.53 -2.49 34.05
CA GLU A 351 -1.19 -3.06 34.13
C GLU A 351 -0.88 -4.00 32.97
N ILE A 352 0.27 -3.76 32.34
CA ILE A 352 0.85 -4.68 31.37
C ILE A 352 1.85 -5.58 32.09
N PRO A 353 1.67 -6.92 32.06
CA PRO A 353 2.68 -7.83 32.56
C PRO A 353 4.03 -7.57 31.88
N THR A 354 5.07 -7.40 32.69
CA THR A 354 6.43 -7.28 32.15
C THR A 354 6.80 -8.58 31.44
N THR A 355 6.76 -8.58 30.11
CA THR A 355 7.03 -9.74 29.27
C THR A 355 8.46 -9.71 28.72
N LYS A 356 8.94 -10.84 28.20
CA LYS A 356 10.24 -10.90 27.54
C LYS A 356 10.25 -9.96 26.33
N ARG A 357 11.31 -9.15 26.22
CA ARG A 357 11.50 -8.22 25.11
C ARG A 357 11.41 -8.95 23.76
N PRO A 358 10.79 -8.33 22.74
CA PRO A 358 10.72 -8.90 21.40
C PRO A 358 12.12 -9.19 20.87
N LYS A 359 12.34 -10.41 20.38
CA LYS A 359 13.64 -10.78 19.79
C LYS A 359 13.72 -10.25 18.36
N ALA A 360 14.90 -9.84 17.92
CA ALA A 360 15.12 -9.53 16.51
C ALA A 360 14.67 -10.70 15.61
N SER A 361 14.06 -10.36 14.47
CA SER A 361 13.61 -11.36 13.49
C SER A 361 14.76 -12.28 13.06
N GLY A 362 14.43 -13.56 12.87
CA GLY A 362 15.33 -14.55 12.28
C GLY A 362 15.62 -14.29 10.80
N TRP A 363 15.02 -13.27 10.18
CA TRP A 363 15.20 -12.89 8.78
C TRP A 363 16.05 -11.63 8.62
N LYS A 364 16.83 -11.59 7.54
CA LYS A 364 17.54 -10.40 7.06
C LYS A 364 17.30 -10.23 5.58
N THR A 365 17.24 -8.98 5.13
CA THR A 365 17.05 -8.65 3.70
C THR A 365 18.40 -8.41 3.02
N LEU A 366 18.58 -9.04 1.87
CA LEU A 366 19.69 -8.79 0.95
C LEU A 366 19.17 -8.09 -0.30
N PHE A 367 19.93 -7.12 -0.78
CA PHE A 367 19.76 -6.44 -2.05
C PHE A 367 20.58 -7.14 -3.13
N ILE A 368 20.01 -7.22 -4.33
CA ILE A 368 20.62 -7.75 -5.53
C ILE A 368 20.53 -6.68 -6.63
N SER A 369 21.66 -6.33 -7.24
CA SER A 369 21.72 -5.25 -8.26
C SER A 369 21.15 -5.60 -9.64
N GLY A 370 20.37 -6.69 -9.77
CA GLY A 370 19.79 -7.16 -11.02
C GLY A 370 18.28 -7.42 -10.91
N GLY A 371 17.54 -7.12 -11.97
CA GLY A 371 16.08 -7.20 -12.00
C GLY A 371 15.50 -7.65 -13.34
N ARG A 372 14.19 -7.40 -13.57
CA ARG A 372 13.47 -7.83 -14.78
C ARG A 372 14.11 -7.36 -16.10
N LYS A 373 14.64 -6.13 -16.15
CA LYS A 373 15.31 -5.57 -17.34
C LYS A 373 16.54 -6.38 -17.74
N ASP A 374 17.13 -7.10 -16.80
CA ASP A 374 18.27 -7.98 -17.03
C ASP A 374 17.85 -9.43 -17.36
N LYS A 375 16.56 -9.66 -17.62
CA LYS A 375 15.94 -10.98 -17.84
C LYS A 375 16.11 -11.95 -16.66
N ILE A 376 16.20 -11.40 -15.45
CA ILE A 376 16.27 -12.18 -14.21
C ILE A 376 14.85 -12.43 -13.71
N SER A 377 14.53 -13.69 -13.41
CA SER A 377 13.27 -14.11 -12.78
C SER A 377 13.45 -14.42 -11.30
N LYS A 378 12.34 -14.56 -10.56
CA LYS A 378 12.37 -15.02 -9.15
C LYS A 378 13.02 -16.40 -9.02
N GLY A 379 12.76 -17.30 -9.98
CA GLY A 379 13.35 -18.64 -10.01
C GLY A 379 14.86 -18.64 -10.20
N ASP A 380 15.39 -17.69 -10.97
CA ASP A 380 16.85 -17.55 -11.15
C ASP A 380 17.52 -17.10 -9.85
N ILE A 381 16.91 -16.16 -9.12
CA ILE A 381 17.39 -15.71 -7.81
C ILE A 381 17.33 -16.88 -6.81
N ALA A 382 16.21 -17.61 -6.76
CA ALA A 382 16.11 -18.78 -5.88
C ALA A 382 17.19 -19.82 -6.18
N GLY A 383 17.41 -20.12 -7.47
CA GLY A 383 18.46 -21.05 -7.91
C GLY A 383 19.86 -20.59 -7.52
N LEU A 384 20.18 -19.31 -7.64
CA LEU A 384 21.47 -18.74 -7.21
C LEU A 384 21.70 -18.96 -5.70
N PHE A 385 20.70 -18.62 -4.89
CA PHE A 385 20.81 -18.66 -3.43
C PHE A 385 20.81 -20.10 -2.88
N MET A 386 20.06 -21.01 -3.51
CA MET A 386 20.06 -22.42 -3.10
C MET A 386 21.33 -23.15 -3.55
N LYS A 387 21.75 -22.99 -4.81
CA LYS A 387 22.87 -23.76 -5.38
C LYS A 387 24.23 -23.19 -4.97
N GLN A 388 24.43 -21.89 -5.14
CA GLN A 388 25.71 -21.24 -4.82
C GLN A 388 25.71 -20.72 -3.38
N GLY A 389 24.61 -20.10 -2.95
CA GLY A 389 24.45 -19.64 -1.57
C GLY A 389 24.29 -20.75 -0.54
N LYS A 390 24.11 -22.01 -0.97
CA LYS A 390 23.93 -23.21 -0.13
C LYS A 390 22.77 -23.10 0.86
N LEU A 391 21.72 -22.35 0.50
CA LEU A 391 20.52 -22.24 1.32
C LEU A 391 19.58 -23.42 1.08
N THR A 392 18.96 -23.90 2.15
CA THR A 392 17.79 -24.77 2.06
C THR A 392 16.52 -23.96 1.75
N LYS A 393 15.40 -24.66 1.51
CA LYS A 393 14.11 -24.03 1.17
C LYS A 393 13.54 -23.20 2.33
N ASP A 394 13.76 -23.62 3.57
CA ASP A 394 13.33 -22.93 4.79
C ASP A 394 14.24 -21.76 5.20
N GLU A 395 15.44 -21.68 4.62
CA GLU A 395 16.40 -20.59 4.85
C GLU A 395 16.26 -19.44 3.85
N LEU A 396 15.48 -19.65 2.78
CA LEU A 396 15.18 -18.68 1.72
C LEU A 396 13.74 -18.17 1.86
N GLY A 397 13.60 -16.89 2.15
CA GLY A 397 12.31 -16.23 2.34
C GLY A 397 11.79 -15.57 1.06
N MET A 398 10.93 -14.57 1.25
CA MET A 398 10.29 -13.84 0.16
C MET A 398 11.33 -13.20 -0.79
N ILE A 399 11.10 -13.36 -2.10
CA ILE A 399 11.86 -12.70 -3.17
C ILE A 399 10.98 -11.63 -3.82
N GLU A 400 11.40 -10.38 -3.68
CA GLU A 400 10.77 -9.24 -4.32
C GLU A 400 11.61 -8.78 -5.51
N LEU A 401 11.11 -9.05 -6.72
CA LEU A 401 11.77 -8.71 -7.97
C LEU A 401 11.26 -7.35 -8.48
N LYS A 402 12.17 -6.41 -8.73
CA LYS A 402 11.89 -5.11 -9.34
C LYS A 402 12.42 -5.06 -10.77
N SER A 403 12.26 -3.92 -11.41
CA SER A 403 12.65 -3.72 -12.81
C SER A 403 14.17 -3.75 -13.00
N ASP A 404 14.93 -3.18 -12.07
CA ASP A 404 16.38 -2.98 -12.13
C ASP A 404 17.15 -3.69 -11.00
N CYS A 405 16.45 -4.15 -9.97
CA CYS A 405 17.01 -4.80 -8.80
C CYS A 405 16.08 -5.89 -8.24
N ALA A 406 16.53 -6.56 -7.19
CA ALA A 406 15.72 -7.48 -6.41
C ALA A 406 16.11 -7.47 -4.93
N PHE A 407 15.21 -7.97 -4.09
CA PHE A 407 15.41 -8.11 -2.66
C PHE A 407 15.03 -9.53 -2.24
N VAL A 408 15.79 -10.11 -1.33
CA VAL A 408 15.58 -11.48 -0.86
C VAL A 408 15.75 -11.55 0.65
N ALA A 409 14.77 -12.15 1.32
CA ALA A 409 14.92 -12.50 2.73
C ALA A 409 15.69 -13.81 2.88
N VAL A 410 16.63 -13.84 3.81
CA VAL A 410 17.43 -15.02 4.17
C VAL A 410 17.51 -15.15 5.69
N LYS A 411 17.71 -16.37 6.20
CA LYS A 411 17.97 -16.58 7.63
C LYS A 411 19.18 -15.78 8.10
N ALA A 412 19.05 -15.11 9.23
CA ALA A 412 20.06 -14.20 9.76
C ALA A 412 21.42 -14.89 9.97
N SER A 413 21.41 -16.16 10.38
CA SER A 413 22.61 -17.00 10.56
C SER A 413 23.38 -17.25 9.27
N LYS A 414 22.72 -17.22 8.10
CA LYS A 414 23.32 -17.56 6.80
C LYS A 414 23.81 -16.36 6.00
N VAL A 415 23.49 -15.13 6.43
CA VAL A 415 23.76 -13.89 5.68
C VAL A 415 25.22 -13.77 5.22
N LYS A 416 26.19 -14.00 6.11
CA LYS A 416 27.61 -13.82 5.79
C LYS A 416 28.06 -14.81 4.71
N GLU A 417 27.75 -16.09 4.89
CA GLU A 417 28.09 -17.17 3.95
C GLU A 417 27.46 -16.94 2.58
N VAL A 418 26.16 -16.60 2.55
CA VAL A 418 25.43 -16.36 1.30
C VAL A 418 26.01 -15.18 0.54
N ILE A 419 26.30 -14.05 1.19
CA ILE A 419 26.91 -12.89 0.52
C ILE A 419 28.27 -13.28 -0.05
N GLN A 420 29.11 -13.98 0.71
CA GLN A 420 30.43 -14.41 0.25
C GLN A 420 30.34 -15.29 -1.01
N ASN A 421 29.38 -16.22 -1.05
CA ASN A 421 29.24 -17.17 -2.16
C ASN A 421 28.52 -16.60 -3.39
N THR A 422 27.68 -15.57 -3.23
CA THR A 422 26.80 -15.05 -4.29
C THR A 422 27.14 -13.65 -4.78
N ASN A 423 27.90 -12.86 -4.01
CA ASN A 423 28.29 -11.53 -4.44
C ASN A 423 29.28 -11.60 -5.62
N ASN A 424 29.12 -10.69 -6.58
CA ASN A 424 29.94 -10.63 -7.79
C ASN A 424 29.86 -11.87 -8.70
N THR A 425 28.85 -12.72 -8.55
CA THR A 425 28.63 -13.85 -9.47
C THR A 425 27.78 -13.45 -10.68
N ARG A 426 27.77 -14.28 -11.72
CA ARG A 426 26.91 -14.10 -12.89
C ARG A 426 25.53 -14.70 -12.62
N LEU A 427 24.49 -13.90 -12.84
CA LEU A 427 23.10 -14.33 -12.93
C LEU A 427 22.58 -13.98 -14.32
N LYS A 428 22.31 -15.01 -15.13
CA LYS A 428 22.09 -14.88 -16.58
C LYS A 428 23.27 -14.15 -17.23
N LYS A 429 23.01 -13.03 -17.92
CA LYS A 429 24.03 -12.23 -18.63
C LYS A 429 24.63 -11.12 -17.76
N LYS A 430 24.17 -10.94 -16.52
CA LYS A 430 24.58 -9.83 -15.64
C LYS A 430 25.44 -10.32 -14.48
N LYS A 431 26.52 -9.60 -14.19
CA LYS A 431 27.25 -9.73 -12.92
C LYS A 431 26.49 -8.97 -11.85
N VAL A 432 26.03 -9.65 -10.81
CA VAL A 432 25.20 -9.06 -9.75
C VAL A 432 26.02 -8.76 -8.50
N ARG A 433 25.72 -7.65 -7.84
CA ARG A 433 26.21 -7.35 -6.48
C ARG A 433 25.14 -7.76 -5.48
N VAL A 434 25.57 -8.45 -4.43
CA VAL A 434 24.70 -8.91 -3.33
C VAL A 434 25.20 -8.28 -2.03
N SER A 435 24.33 -7.57 -1.33
CA SER A 435 24.68 -6.87 -0.09
C SER A 435 23.53 -6.85 0.91
N ARG A 436 23.82 -6.82 2.20
CA ARG A 436 22.80 -6.59 3.23
C ARG A 436 22.32 -5.14 3.21
N ILE A 437 21.03 -4.92 3.47
CA ILE A 437 20.43 -3.58 3.58
C ILE A 437 19.71 -3.36 4.90
#